data_AF-A0A1V6ET86-F1
#
_entry.id   AF-A0A1V6ET86-F1
#
_cell.length_a   1.000
_cell.length_b   1.000
_cell.length_c   1.000
_cell.angle_alpha   90.00
_cell.angle_beta   90.00
_cell.angle_gamma   90.00
#
_symmetry.space_group_name_H-M   'P 1'
#
loop_
_entity.id
_entity.type
_entity.pdbx_description
1 polymer ?
#
loop_
_entity_poly.entity_id
_entity_poly.type
_entity_poly.pdbx_seq_one_letter_code
_entity_poly.pdbx_strand_id
1 'polypeptide(L)'
;MQFAFPIAQTPLWAAVAAGALAGAFLLLRLLERRHEGRLHVFVEASLVGRLMPAYTLRARRPLFWLTLAGVLFLLLAAAQPHWGKKWTPITKTSRDILVLLDVSCSMTAQNPPPTRLDRARQKIESLLEKCPADRFGLIVFSGEAACMCPLTLDQGYFRSILDAVNADTLSMEGSDLASALLEAHDAFEADAQRFGGSENNNRIVLVLSDGEETASDAVETAKKIGALGSIYTLGIGDPQGVVIEFPEWMRQYVRMPDEKLTHISKLDEETLTKIAIAGNGAYVRITPDNADINFIHGEFENVHGKTASDTMRFRLVNRYRWPLVAAWVCFAAEGLWLGLLPWIRRRRLKRMEVPAHA
;
A
#
# COMPACT_ATOMS: atom_id res chain seq x y z
N MET A 1 -0.88 0.79 14.26
CA MET A 1 -1.81 -0.17 14.89
C MET A 1 -3.20 0.44 14.93
N GLN A 2 -4.07 0.13 13.96
CA GLN A 2 -5.47 0.58 13.99
C GLN A 2 -6.25 -0.37 14.89
N PHE A 3 -6.78 0.14 16.00
CA PHE A 3 -7.66 -0.60 16.91
C PHE A 3 -8.99 -0.84 16.20
N ALA A 4 -9.05 -1.87 15.35
CA ALA A 4 -10.31 -2.33 14.79
C ALA A 4 -11.04 -3.07 15.90
N PHE A 5 -12.24 -2.61 16.28
CA PHE A 5 -13.07 -3.27 17.29
C PHE A 5 -13.36 -4.70 16.79
N PRO A 6 -12.74 -5.75 17.35
CA PRO A 6 -12.95 -7.10 16.86
C PRO A 6 -14.38 -7.47 17.27
N ILE A 7 -15.24 -7.78 16.30
CA ILE A 7 -16.63 -8.17 16.57
C ILE A 7 -16.67 -9.34 17.58
N ALA A 8 -15.65 -10.20 17.54
CA ALA A 8 -15.44 -11.31 18.47
C ALA A 8 -15.21 -10.91 19.94
N GLN A 9 -14.76 -9.68 20.22
CA GLN A 9 -14.47 -9.19 21.58
C GLN A 9 -15.55 -8.26 22.15
N THR A 10 -16.63 -8.02 21.40
CA THR A 10 -17.78 -7.20 21.85
C THR A 10 -18.34 -7.57 23.24
N PRO A 11 -18.45 -8.85 23.66
CA PRO A 11 -18.96 -9.16 25.00
C PRO A 11 -17.98 -8.80 26.12
N LEU A 12 -16.67 -8.91 25.89
CA LEU A 12 -15.64 -8.55 26.88
C LEU A 12 -15.63 -7.05 27.13
N TRP A 13 -15.68 -6.25 26.06
CA TRP A 13 -15.74 -4.78 26.18
C TRP A 13 -17.05 -4.30 26.82
N ALA A 14 -18.18 -4.96 26.52
CA ALA A 14 -19.44 -4.68 27.19
C ALA A 14 -19.39 -5.01 28.69
N ALA A 15 -18.76 -6.12 29.08
CA ALA A 15 -18.56 -6.49 30.47
C ALA A 15 -17.65 -5.49 31.22
N VAL A 16 -16.56 -5.04 30.59
CA VAL A 16 -15.68 -4.01 31.16
C VAL A 16 -16.41 -2.68 31.32
N ALA A 17 -17.18 -2.25 30.33
CA ALA A 17 -17.97 -1.02 30.41
C ALA A 17 -19.05 -1.09 31.50
N ALA A 18 -19.75 -2.22 31.61
CA ALA A 18 -20.73 -2.46 32.68
C ALA A 18 -20.08 -2.47 34.06
N GLY A 19 -18.91 -3.10 34.21
CA GLY A 19 -18.12 -3.10 35.44
C GLY A 19 -17.65 -1.69 35.83
N ALA A 20 -17.17 -0.89 34.87
CA ALA A 20 -16.76 0.50 35.09
C ALA A 20 -17.95 1.38 35.52
N LEU A 21 -19.12 1.24 34.88
CA LEU A 21 -20.34 1.96 35.28
C LEU A 21 -20.83 1.55 36.67
N ALA A 22 -20.84 0.25 36.97
CA ALA A 22 -21.23 -0.25 38.28
C ALA A 22 -20.26 0.23 39.37
N GLY A 23 -18.95 0.23 39.09
CA GLY A 23 -17.92 0.77 39.96
C GLY A 23 -18.10 2.26 40.23
N ALA A 24 -18.33 3.06 39.18
CA ALA A 24 -18.61 4.50 39.33
C ALA A 24 -19.88 4.75 40.14
N PHE A 25 -20.97 4.01 39.87
CA PHE A 25 -22.22 4.09 40.61
C PHE A 25 -22.05 3.74 42.10
N LEU A 26 -21.35 2.65 42.40
CA LEU A 26 -21.07 2.22 43.77
C LEU A 26 -20.17 3.21 44.50
N LEU A 27 -19.13 3.72 43.84
CA LEU A 27 -18.23 4.71 44.41
C LEU A 27 -18.97 6.02 44.72
N LEU A 28 -19.80 6.51 43.81
CA LEU A 28 -20.64 7.68 44.05
C LEU A 28 -21.60 7.45 45.22
N ARG A 29 -22.27 6.29 45.29
CA ARG A 29 -23.13 5.93 46.44
C ARG A 29 -22.35 5.82 47.76
N LEU A 30 -21.15 5.26 47.75
CA LEU A 30 -20.30 5.15 48.93
C LEU A 30 -19.82 6.53 49.40
N LEU A 31 -19.46 7.42 48.48
CA LEU A 31 -19.11 8.80 48.78
C LEU A 31 -20.30 9.57 49.36
N GLU A 32 -21.50 9.38 48.80
CA GLU A 32 -22.74 9.95 49.35
C GLU A 32 -23.02 9.43 50.76
N ARG A 33 -22.97 8.10 50.98
CA ARG A 33 -23.19 7.48 52.29
C ARG A 33 -22.14 7.89 53.33
N ARG A 34 -20.86 7.94 52.97
CA ARG A 34 -19.78 8.43 53.85
C ARG A 34 -19.92 9.91 54.18
N HIS A 35 -20.50 10.69 53.26
CA HIS A 35 -20.77 12.10 53.49
C HIS A 35 -21.99 12.28 54.41
N GLU A 36 -23.06 11.52 54.22
CA GLU A 36 -24.21 11.47 55.14
C GLU A 36 -23.80 11.04 56.55
N GLY A 37 -22.98 9.98 56.67
CA GLY A 37 -22.45 9.53 57.96
C GLY A 37 -21.60 10.58 58.67
N ARG A 38 -20.78 11.36 57.93
CA ARG A 38 -20.01 12.47 58.51
C ARG A 38 -20.92 13.63 58.96
N LEU A 39 -21.98 13.92 58.23
CA LEU A 39 -22.95 14.95 58.63
C LEU A 39 -23.65 14.62 59.96
N HIS A 40 -23.94 13.33 60.20
CA HIS A 40 -24.55 12.87 61.45
C HIS A 40 -23.58 12.88 62.65
N VAL A 41 -22.26 12.82 62.43
CA VAL A 41 -21.26 12.86 63.50
C VAL A 41 -20.97 14.29 63.98
N PHE A 42 -21.17 15.30 63.13
CA PHE A 42 -20.81 16.69 63.44
C PHE A 42 -21.99 17.61 63.79
N VAL A 43 -23.24 17.20 63.58
CA VAL A 43 -24.41 18.06 63.85
C VAL A 43 -25.58 17.23 64.39
N GLU A 44 -26.12 17.63 65.53
CA GLU A 44 -27.35 17.09 66.13
C GLU A 44 -28.50 17.16 65.10
N ALA A 45 -29.18 16.03 64.84
CA ALA A 45 -30.08 15.84 63.70
C ALA A 45 -31.23 16.86 63.59
N SER A 46 -31.56 17.56 64.68
CA SER A 46 -32.57 18.62 64.77
C SER A 46 -32.08 20.00 64.29
N LEU A 47 -30.76 20.28 64.31
CA LEU A 47 -30.20 21.58 63.90
C LEU A 47 -29.67 21.63 62.45
N VAL A 48 -29.45 20.47 61.81
CA VAL A 48 -28.98 20.37 60.41
C VAL A 48 -29.90 21.14 59.45
N GLY A 49 -31.21 21.06 59.68
CA GLY A 49 -32.22 21.73 58.86
C GLY A 49 -32.17 23.27 58.92
N ARG A 50 -31.69 23.85 60.04
CA ARG A 50 -31.61 25.30 60.25
C ARG A 50 -30.24 25.90 59.95
N LEU A 51 -29.15 25.18 60.25
CA LEU A 51 -27.77 25.66 60.00
C LEU A 51 -27.28 25.35 58.57
N MET A 52 -27.83 24.32 57.91
CA MET A 52 -27.54 23.99 56.51
C MET A 52 -28.81 23.80 55.65
N PRO A 53 -29.69 24.81 55.48
CA PRO A 53 -30.90 24.71 54.62
C PRO A 53 -30.59 24.44 53.13
N ALA A 54 -29.30 24.48 52.79
CA ALA A 54 -28.76 24.29 51.46
C ALA A 54 -28.36 22.86 51.13
N TYR A 55 -28.27 21.98 52.14
CA TYR A 55 -27.97 20.57 51.92
C TYR A 55 -29.26 19.80 51.64
N THR A 56 -29.94 20.15 50.55
CA THR A 56 -31.07 19.36 50.08
C THR A 56 -30.54 18.27 49.15
N LEU A 57 -30.74 17.01 49.52
CA LEU A 57 -30.47 15.83 48.67
C LEU A 57 -31.01 16.03 47.24
N ARG A 58 -32.11 16.78 47.11
CA ARG A 58 -32.77 17.14 45.85
C ARG A 58 -31.91 18.01 44.91
N ALA A 59 -31.03 18.86 45.43
CA ALA A 59 -30.13 19.69 44.62
C ALA A 59 -28.86 18.94 44.18
N ARG A 60 -28.52 17.82 44.84
CA ARG A 60 -27.40 16.95 44.50
C ARG A 60 -27.75 15.84 43.50
N ARG A 61 -29.02 15.41 43.46
CA ARG A 61 -29.54 14.48 42.44
C ARG A 61 -29.08 14.77 41.01
N PRO A 62 -29.12 16.01 40.49
CA PRO A 62 -28.63 16.27 39.14
C PRO A 62 -27.13 15.98 38.97
N LEU A 63 -26.25 16.31 39.93
CA LEU A 63 -24.82 16.00 39.81
C LEU A 63 -24.55 14.50 39.71
N PHE A 64 -25.27 13.69 40.49
CA PHE A 64 -25.14 12.23 40.43
C PHE A 64 -25.50 11.69 39.04
N TRP A 65 -26.56 12.21 38.42
CA TRP A 65 -26.95 11.78 37.08
C TRP A 65 -26.05 12.36 35.98
N LEU A 66 -25.53 13.58 36.15
CA LEU A 66 -24.61 14.20 35.20
C LEU A 66 -23.24 13.50 35.18
N THR A 67 -22.70 13.16 36.34
CA THR A 67 -21.45 12.38 36.47
C THR A 67 -21.59 11.00 35.83
N LEU A 68 -22.69 10.30 36.13
CA LEU A 68 -22.96 8.97 35.57
C LEU A 68 -23.13 9.03 34.03
N ALA A 69 -23.83 10.04 33.53
CA ALA A 69 -23.98 10.28 32.09
C ALA A 69 -22.64 10.61 31.42
N GLY A 70 -21.79 11.43 32.06
CA GLY A 70 -20.45 11.77 31.57
C GLY A 70 -19.54 10.54 31.45
N VAL A 71 -19.55 9.67 32.46
CA VAL A 71 -18.81 8.39 32.45
C VAL A 71 -19.32 7.47 31.35
N LEU A 72 -20.64 7.37 31.17
CA LEU A 72 -21.24 6.58 30.08
C LEU A 72 -20.75 7.07 28.70
N PHE A 73 -20.77 8.38 28.45
CA PHE A 73 -20.31 8.93 27.18
C PHE A 73 -18.79 8.80 26.96
N LEU A 74 -17.98 8.83 28.03
CA LEU A 74 -16.55 8.50 27.94
C LEU A 74 -16.31 7.05 27.53
N LEU A 75 -17.06 6.12 28.11
CA LEU A 75 -16.98 4.70 27.74
C LEU A 75 -17.41 4.48 26.29
N LEU A 76 -18.44 5.19 25.82
CA LEU A 76 -18.83 5.19 24.41
C LEU A 76 -17.75 5.79 23.50
N ALA A 77 -17.04 6.83 23.93
CA ALA A 77 -15.92 7.38 23.17
C ALA A 77 -14.76 6.38 23.07
N ALA A 78 -14.45 5.69 24.18
CA ALA A 78 -13.42 4.65 24.24
C ALA A 78 -13.78 3.42 23.39
N ALA A 79 -15.08 3.10 23.28
CA ALA A 79 -15.58 2.05 22.41
C ALA A 79 -15.45 2.38 20.91
N GLN A 80 -15.05 3.61 20.55
CA GLN A 80 -14.82 4.06 19.19
C GLN A 80 -15.99 3.67 18.24
N PRO A 81 -17.15 4.33 18.30
CA PRO A 81 -18.26 3.99 17.42
C PRO A 81 -17.88 4.23 15.95
N HIS A 82 -18.03 3.18 15.15
CA HIS A 82 -17.74 3.19 13.72
C HIS A 82 -19.07 3.22 12.96
N TRP A 83 -19.37 4.33 12.29
CA TRP A 83 -20.59 4.49 11.48
C TRP A 83 -20.38 5.56 10.39
N GLY A 84 -21.15 5.43 9.31
CA GLY A 84 -20.95 6.20 8.08
C GLY A 84 -19.86 5.61 7.18
N LYS A 85 -20.02 5.80 5.87
CA LYS A 85 -19.11 5.31 4.84
C LYS A 85 -18.23 6.47 4.39
N LYS A 86 -16.91 6.31 4.43
CA LYS A 86 -15.99 7.20 3.70
C LYS A 86 -15.32 6.40 2.62
N TRP A 87 -15.49 6.84 1.38
CA TRP A 87 -14.71 6.36 0.27
C TRP A 87 -13.27 6.81 0.49
N THR A 88 -12.37 5.85 0.68
CA THR A 88 -10.93 6.10 0.62
C THR A 88 -10.40 5.26 -0.53
N PRO A 89 -9.96 5.88 -1.64
CA PRO A 89 -9.31 5.14 -2.70
C PRO A 89 -8.04 4.52 -2.10
N ILE A 90 -7.95 3.20 -2.12
CA ILE A 90 -6.68 2.50 -1.95
C ILE A 90 -6.37 1.97 -3.34
N THR A 91 -5.83 2.84 -4.19
CA THR A 91 -5.29 2.44 -5.48
C THR A 91 -3.96 1.73 -5.23
N LYS A 92 -4.02 0.44 -4.88
CA LYS A 92 -2.91 -0.47 -5.14
C LYS A 92 -3.24 -1.18 -6.43
N THR A 93 -3.05 -0.48 -7.54
CA THR A 93 -3.04 -1.13 -8.84
C THR A 93 -1.66 -1.78 -8.96
N SER A 94 -1.63 -3.10 -8.99
CA SER A 94 -0.42 -3.87 -9.25
C SER A 94 -0.32 -4.06 -10.76
N ARG A 95 0.81 -3.69 -11.34
CA ARG A 95 1.12 -3.96 -12.76
C ARG A 95 1.63 -5.38 -12.91
N ASP A 96 1.37 -5.95 -14.06
CA ASP A 96 2.04 -7.18 -14.50
C ASP A 96 3.19 -6.77 -15.42
N ILE A 97 4.42 -6.86 -14.93
CA ILE A 97 5.64 -6.49 -15.66
C ILE A 97 6.36 -7.77 -16.07
N LEU A 98 6.39 -8.02 -17.37
CA LEU A 98 7.10 -9.15 -17.95
C LEU A 98 8.44 -8.65 -18.53
N VAL A 99 9.55 -9.12 -17.98
CA VAL A 99 10.89 -8.75 -18.39
C VAL A 99 11.38 -9.76 -19.43
N LEU A 100 11.75 -9.29 -20.61
CA LEU A 100 12.37 -10.05 -21.69
C LEU A 100 13.85 -9.67 -21.70
N LEU A 101 14.70 -10.60 -21.29
CA LEU A 101 16.14 -10.39 -21.16
C LEU A 101 16.89 -11.14 -22.25
N ASP A 102 17.63 -10.40 -23.07
CA ASP A 102 18.54 -10.96 -24.05
C ASP A 102 19.74 -11.60 -23.35
N VAL A 103 20.03 -12.86 -23.68
CA VAL A 103 21.18 -13.63 -23.16
C VAL A 103 22.12 -14.09 -24.26
N SER A 104 21.97 -13.57 -25.49
CA SER A 104 22.83 -13.90 -26.62
C SER A 104 24.30 -13.52 -26.38
N CYS A 105 25.20 -14.08 -27.20
CA CYS A 105 26.64 -13.82 -27.09
C CYS A 105 27.00 -12.33 -27.09
N SER A 106 26.27 -11.46 -27.78
CA SER A 106 26.53 -10.01 -27.80
C SER A 106 26.34 -9.33 -26.44
N MET A 107 25.52 -9.92 -25.56
CA MET A 107 25.27 -9.43 -24.21
C MET A 107 26.46 -9.69 -23.25
N THR A 108 27.46 -10.48 -23.67
CA THR A 108 28.72 -10.64 -22.93
C THR A 108 29.69 -9.48 -23.11
N ALA A 109 29.42 -8.57 -24.06
CA ALA A 109 30.26 -7.41 -24.33
C ALA A 109 30.44 -6.53 -23.08
N GLN A 110 31.65 -6.02 -22.86
CA GLN A 110 31.99 -5.18 -21.71
C GLN A 110 31.80 -3.67 -21.96
N ASN A 111 30.96 -3.32 -22.94
CA ASN A 111 30.61 -1.94 -23.25
C ASN A 111 29.08 -1.79 -23.31
N PRO A 112 28.46 -1.13 -22.32
CA PRO A 112 29.08 -0.53 -21.13
C PRO A 112 29.61 -1.58 -20.11
N PRO A 113 30.64 -1.26 -19.30
CA PRO A 113 31.13 -2.17 -18.26
C PRO A 113 30.08 -2.36 -17.14
N PRO A 114 30.05 -3.51 -16.43
CA PRO A 114 30.96 -4.66 -16.54
C PRO A 114 30.69 -5.56 -17.75
N THR A 115 29.48 -6.09 -17.90
CA THR A 115 28.98 -6.71 -19.14
C THR A 115 27.58 -6.15 -19.43
N ARG A 116 27.11 -6.19 -20.68
CA ARG A 116 25.75 -5.73 -21.03
C ARG A 116 24.69 -6.52 -20.24
N LEU A 117 24.86 -7.83 -20.08
CA LEU A 117 23.96 -8.69 -19.31
C LEU A 117 23.95 -8.31 -17.82
N ASP A 118 25.12 -8.12 -17.21
CA ASP A 118 25.21 -7.69 -15.81
C ASP A 118 24.63 -6.29 -15.60
N ARG A 119 24.81 -5.42 -16.59
CA ARG A 119 24.20 -4.08 -16.59
C ARG A 119 22.68 -4.18 -16.66
N ALA A 120 22.14 -5.05 -17.51
CA ALA A 120 20.71 -5.35 -17.56
C ALA A 120 20.19 -5.84 -16.20
N ARG A 121 20.92 -6.75 -15.55
CA ARG A 121 20.56 -7.28 -14.23
C ARG A 121 20.46 -6.17 -13.17
N GLN A 122 21.47 -5.32 -13.06
CA GLN A 122 21.47 -4.17 -12.12
C GLN A 122 20.30 -3.22 -12.36
N LYS A 123 19.89 -3.07 -13.62
CA LYS A 123 18.80 -2.19 -14.05
C LYS A 123 17.44 -2.77 -13.69
N ILE A 124 17.26 -4.07 -13.88
CA ILE A 124 16.09 -4.81 -13.42
C ILE A 124 16.00 -4.75 -11.89
N GLU A 125 17.10 -4.94 -11.16
CA GLU A 125 17.12 -4.80 -9.69
C GLU A 125 16.68 -3.41 -9.22
N SER A 126 17.24 -2.37 -9.84
CA SER A 126 16.87 -0.98 -9.54
C SER A 126 15.38 -0.71 -9.82
N LEU A 127 14.79 -1.38 -10.80
CA LEU A 127 13.38 -1.29 -11.12
C LEU A 127 12.50 -2.05 -10.11
N LEU A 128 12.91 -3.24 -9.66
CA LEU A 128 12.21 -4.01 -8.62
C LEU A 128 12.06 -3.20 -7.32
N GLU A 129 13.11 -2.47 -6.93
CA GLU A 129 13.08 -1.61 -5.73
C GLU A 129 12.07 -0.46 -5.83
N LYS A 130 11.86 0.06 -7.04
CA LYS A 130 10.90 1.15 -7.30
C LYS A 130 9.46 0.65 -7.43
N CYS A 131 9.27 -0.61 -7.79
CA CYS A 131 7.98 -1.24 -8.04
C CYS A 131 7.62 -2.33 -7.00
N PRO A 132 7.56 -2.03 -5.68
CA PRO A 132 7.40 -3.05 -4.63
C PRO A 132 6.03 -3.72 -4.56
N ALA A 133 5.04 -3.21 -5.31
CA ALA A 133 3.67 -3.71 -5.32
C ALA A 133 3.28 -4.41 -6.63
N ASP A 134 4.20 -4.47 -7.60
CA ASP A 134 3.95 -5.02 -8.93
C ASP A 134 4.37 -6.49 -9.01
N ARG A 135 3.76 -7.20 -9.95
CA ARG A 135 4.10 -8.57 -10.31
C ARG A 135 5.20 -8.54 -11.36
N PHE A 136 6.22 -9.38 -11.20
CA PHE A 136 7.31 -9.52 -12.15
C PHE A 136 7.36 -10.94 -12.70
N GLY A 137 7.63 -11.06 -13.99
CA GLY A 137 7.95 -12.31 -14.67
C GLY A 137 9.20 -12.15 -15.52
N LEU A 138 9.93 -13.23 -15.77
CA LEU A 138 11.19 -13.23 -16.52
C LEU A 138 11.11 -14.24 -17.66
N ILE A 139 11.30 -13.74 -18.87
CA ILE A 139 11.56 -14.51 -20.08
C ILE A 139 12.99 -14.18 -20.50
N VAL A 140 13.78 -15.20 -20.80
CA VAL A 140 15.11 -15.04 -21.39
C VAL A 140 15.05 -15.45 -22.85
N PHE A 141 15.86 -14.82 -23.68
CA PHE A 141 15.90 -15.15 -25.10
C PHE A 141 17.29 -14.97 -25.72
N SER A 142 17.54 -15.79 -26.73
CA SER A 142 18.67 -15.77 -27.67
C SER A 142 18.12 -16.26 -29.01
N GLY A 143 18.64 -17.32 -29.64
CA GLY A 143 18.01 -17.91 -30.84
C GLY A 143 16.65 -18.60 -30.58
N GLU A 144 16.29 -18.79 -29.31
CA GLU A 144 14.97 -19.21 -28.84
C GLU A 144 14.57 -18.40 -27.61
N ALA A 145 13.34 -18.58 -27.12
CA ALA A 145 12.87 -17.92 -25.89
C ALA A 145 12.30 -18.93 -24.90
N ALA A 146 12.48 -18.66 -23.61
CA ALA A 146 11.96 -19.48 -22.54
C ALA A 146 11.48 -18.64 -21.34
N CYS A 147 10.30 -18.96 -20.82
CA CYS A 147 9.80 -18.39 -19.57
C CYS A 147 10.48 -19.02 -18.36
N MET A 148 11.37 -18.28 -17.71
CA MET A 148 12.14 -18.72 -16.53
C MET A 148 11.37 -18.47 -15.23
N CYS A 149 10.60 -17.39 -15.18
CA CYS A 149 9.83 -16.99 -14.01
C CYS A 149 8.44 -16.51 -14.43
N PRO A 150 7.36 -17.24 -14.10
CA PRO A 150 6.00 -16.74 -14.27
C PRO A 150 5.73 -15.50 -13.42
N LEU A 151 4.71 -14.69 -13.81
CA LEU A 151 4.32 -13.47 -13.10
C LEU A 151 4.02 -13.72 -11.60
N THR A 152 4.85 -13.16 -10.72
CA THR A 152 4.76 -13.34 -9.27
C THR A 152 4.91 -12.03 -8.51
N LEU A 153 4.29 -11.94 -7.32
CA LEU A 153 4.53 -10.87 -6.35
C LEU A 153 5.79 -11.12 -5.49
N ASP A 154 6.33 -12.33 -5.53
CA ASP A 154 7.53 -12.70 -4.78
C ASP A 154 8.80 -12.22 -5.50
N GLN A 155 9.22 -11.00 -5.18
CA GLN A 155 10.46 -10.43 -5.71
C GLN A 155 11.72 -11.19 -5.26
N GLY A 156 11.68 -11.92 -4.14
CA GLY A 156 12.81 -12.72 -3.69
C GLY A 156 13.03 -13.92 -4.60
N TYR A 157 11.94 -14.60 -4.99
CA TYR A 157 11.98 -15.66 -5.99
C TYR A 157 12.45 -15.14 -7.34
N PHE A 158 11.88 -14.03 -7.82
CA PHE A 158 12.29 -13.42 -9.10
C PHE A 158 13.79 -13.08 -9.12
N ARG A 159 14.33 -12.46 -8.06
CA ARG A 159 15.76 -12.16 -7.93
C ARG A 159 16.62 -13.43 -7.99
N SER A 160 16.22 -14.48 -7.29
CA SER A 160 16.94 -15.75 -7.28
C SER A 160 17.05 -16.36 -8.68
N ILE A 161 16.00 -16.24 -9.50
CA ILE A 161 16.02 -16.70 -10.89
C ILE A 161 16.87 -15.78 -11.76
N LEU A 162 16.72 -14.46 -11.62
CA LEU A 162 17.50 -13.46 -12.36
C LEU A 162 19.02 -13.60 -12.13
N ASP A 163 19.42 -13.92 -10.90
CA ASP A 163 20.82 -14.16 -10.53
C ASP A 163 21.38 -15.46 -11.13
N ALA A 164 20.50 -16.45 -11.37
CA ALA A 164 20.89 -17.72 -11.97
C ALA A 164 21.03 -17.65 -13.50
N VAL A 165 20.45 -16.63 -14.15
CA VAL A 165 20.52 -16.44 -15.61
C VAL A 165 21.91 -15.93 -16.03
N ASN A 166 22.46 -16.57 -17.06
CA ASN A 166 23.75 -16.26 -17.69
C ASN A 166 23.66 -16.44 -19.22
N ALA A 167 24.73 -16.10 -19.94
CA ALA A 167 24.77 -16.22 -21.40
C ALA A 167 24.62 -17.67 -21.92
N ASP A 168 25.03 -18.65 -21.12
CA ASP A 168 24.91 -20.08 -21.47
C ASP A 168 23.55 -20.69 -21.06
N THR A 169 22.58 -19.87 -20.61
CA THR A 169 21.27 -20.37 -20.13
C THR A 169 20.46 -21.00 -21.26
N LEU A 170 20.57 -20.45 -22.47
CA LEU A 170 19.94 -20.98 -23.67
C LEU A 170 21.01 -21.56 -24.60
N SER A 171 20.72 -22.69 -25.22
CA SER A 171 21.69 -23.39 -26.08
C SER A 171 21.64 -22.91 -27.54
N MET A 172 20.53 -22.32 -27.96
CA MET A 172 20.39 -21.78 -29.32
C MET A 172 20.97 -20.37 -29.41
N GLU A 173 21.96 -20.20 -30.27
CA GLU A 173 22.58 -18.91 -30.55
C GLU A 173 21.75 -18.04 -31.50
N GLY A 174 21.95 -16.72 -31.44
CA GLY A 174 21.19 -15.72 -32.19
C GLY A 174 20.37 -14.81 -31.27
N SER A 175 19.53 -13.96 -31.85
CA SER A 175 18.60 -13.09 -31.11
C SER A 175 17.23 -13.04 -31.78
N ASP A 176 16.33 -13.92 -31.36
CA ASP A 176 14.94 -14.00 -31.80
C ASP A 176 14.00 -13.30 -30.81
N LEU A 177 14.01 -11.97 -30.88
CA LEU A 177 13.08 -11.14 -30.10
C LEU A 177 11.61 -11.40 -30.48
N ALA A 178 11.31 -11.88 -31.69
CA ALA A 178 9.94 -12.21 -32.07
C ALA A 178 9.42 -13.43 -31.26
N SER A 179 10.25 -14.45 -31.09
CA SER A 179 9.98 -15.60 -30.23
C SER A 179 9.77 -15.18 -28.76
N ALA A 180 10.60 -14.28 -28.24
CA ALA A 180 10.45 -13.76 -26.87
C ALA A 180 9.12 -13.00 -26.67
N LEU A 181 8.72 -12.21 -27.67
CA LEU A 181 7.44 -11.52 -27.67
C LEU A 181 6.27 -12.51 -27.75
N LEU A 182 6.36 -13.57 -28.55
CA LEU A 182 5.33 -14.62 -28.58
C LEU A 182 5.20 -15.33 -27.22
N GLU A 183 6.32 -15.70 -26.59
CA GLU A 183 6.31 -16.29 -25.25
C GLU A 183 5.69 -15.34 -24.21
N ALA A 184 5.90 -14.02 -24.37
CA ALA A 184 5.27 -13.01 -23.53
C ALA A 184 3.75 -12.95 -23.70
N HIS A 185 3.27 -13.07 -24.93
CA HIS A 185 1.85 -13.18 -25.24
C HIS A 185 1.24 -14.40 -24.54
N ASP A 186 1.86 -15.56 -24.71
CA ASP A 186 1.38 -16.83 -24.15
C ASP A 186 1.40 -16.81 -22.62
N ALA A 187 2.41 -16.20 -22.00
CA ALA A 187 2.47 -16.00 -20.56
C ALA A 187 1.30 -15.15 -20.04
N PHE A 188 0.93 -14.06 -20.72
CA PHE A 188 -0.22 -13.24 -20.33
C PHE A 188 -1.56 -13.95 -20.51
N GLU A 189 -1.73 -14.71 -21.60
CA GLU A 189 -2.92 -15.52 -21.84
C GLU A 189 -3.06 -16.62 -20.77
N ALA A 190 -1.98 -17.34 -20.46
CA ALA A 190 -1.97 -18.36 -19.42
C ALA A 190 -2.29 -17.78 -18.03
N ASP A 191 -1.79 -16.59 -17.70
CA ASP A 191 -2.11 -15.90 -16.45
C ASP A 191 -3.60 -15.50 -16.40
N ALA A 192 -4.13 -14.96 -17.50
CA ALA A 192 -5.54 -14.58 -17.62
C ALA A 192 -6.49 -15.77 -17.42
N GLN A 193 -6.14 -16.93 -17.96
CA GLN A 193 -6.91 -18.17 -17.80
C GLN A 193 -6.87 -18.69 -16.35
N ARG A 194 -5.75 -18.53 -15.64
CA ARG A 194 -5.56 -19.05 -14.28
C ARG A 194 -6.20 -18.17 -13.21
N PHE A 195 -6.06 -16.85 -13.31
CA PHE A 195 -6.44 -15.91 -12.25
C PHE A 195 -7.62 -15.01 -12.59
N GLY A 196 -8.18 -15.14 -13.81
CA GLY A 196 -9.16 -14.22 -14.36
C GLY A 196 -8.45 -13.00 -14.96
N GLY A 197 -8.82 -12.62 -16.19
CA GLY A 197 -8.13 -11.57 -16.93
C GLY A 197 -7.93 -10.28 -16.12
N SER A 198 -6.68 -9.87 -15.94
CA SER A 198 -6.31 -8.51 -15.56
C SER A 198 -6.75 -7.55 -16.68
N GLU A 199 -7.20 -6.34 -16.35
CA GLU A 199 -7.47 -5.32 -17.37
C GLU A 199 -6.20 -5.13 -18.21
N ASN A 200 -6.32 -5.25 -19.54
CA ASN A 200 -5.19 -5.16 -20.49
C ASN A 200 -4.33 -3.88 -20.26
N ASN A 201 -4.92 -2.84 -19.69
CA ASN A 201 -4.26 -1.56 -19.43
C ASN A 201 -3.22 -1.59 -18.28
N ASN A 202 -3.00 -2.71 -17.59
CA ASN A 202 -2.00 -2.82 -16.51
C ASN A 202 -0.83 -3.77 -16.84
N ARG A 203 -0.72 -4.23 -18.08
CA ARG A 203 0.33 -5.15 -18.53
C ARG A 203 1.44 -4.39 -19.22
N ILE A 204 2.67 -4.76 -18.88
CA ILE A 204 3.88 -4.13 -19.39
C ILE A 204 4.85 -5.22 -19.82
N VAL A 205 5.40 -5.09 -21.02
CA VAL A 205 6.54 -5.88 -21.48
C VAL A 205 7.77 -4.98 -21.48
N LEU A 206 8.81 -5.41 -20.78
CA LEU A 206 10.08 -4.71 -20.69
C LEU A 206 11.17 -5.51 -21.39
N VAL A 207 11.59 -5.07 -22.57
CA VAL A 207 12.67 -5.71 -23.34
C VAL A 207 14.01 -5.08 -22.95
N LEU A 208 15.02 -5.89 -22.65
CA LEU A 208 16.40 -5.46 -22.47
C LEU A 208 17.28 -6.21 -23.47
N SER A 209 17.82 -5.50 -24.46
CA SER A 209 18.60 -6.08 -25.55
C SER A 209 19.48 -5.02 -26.22
N ASP A 210 20.46 -5.44 -27.00
CA ASP A 210 21.17 -4.58 -27.95
C ASP A 210 20.46 -4.49 -29.33
N GLY A 211 19.37 -5.23 -29.53
CA GLY A 211 18.53 -5.17 -30.72
C GLY A 211 19.16 -5.81 -31.96
N GLU A 212 20.28 -6.52 -31.80
CA GLU A 212 21.02 -7.09 -32.92
C GLU A 212 20.27 -8.31 -33.49
N GLU A 213 20.36 -8.52 -34.82
CA GLU A 213 19.82 -9.71 -35.52
C GLU A 213 18.37 -10.11 -35.21
N THR A 214 17.48 -9.14 -34.99
CA THR A 214 16.07 -9.43 -34.73
C THR A 214 15.34 -9.98 -35.97
N ALA A 215 14.59 -11.06 -35.82
CA ALA A 215 13.75 -11.64 -36.87
C ALA A 215 12.77 -10.62 -37.48
N SER A 216 12.47 -10.76 -38.78
CA SER A 216 11.64 -9.82 -39.57
C SER A 216 10.25 -9.55 -38.98
N ASP A 217 9.75 -10.46 -38.15
CA ASP A 217 8.36 -10.48 -37.70
C ASP A 217 8.16 -9.79 -36.34
N ALA A 218 9.23 -9.36 -35.65
CA ALA A 218 9.16 -8.81 -34.29
C ALA A 218 8.25 -7.57 -34.19
N VAL A 219 8.24 -6.70 -35.21
CA VAL A 219 7.38 -5.51 -35.24
C VAL A 219 5.90 -5.89 -35.37
N GLU A 220 5.58 -6.95 -36.11
CA GLU A 220 4.20 -7.43 -36.23
C GLU A 220 3.73 -8.07 -34.92
N THR A 221 4.59 -8.89 -34.30
CA THR A 221 4.31 -9.49 -32.98
C THR A 221 4.15 -8.43 -31.91
N ALA A 222 4.96 -7.37 -31.94
CA ALA A 222 4.84 -6.22 -31.04
C ALA A 222 3.48 -5.54 -31.13
N LYS A 223 2.89 -5.41 -32.33
CA LYS A 223 1.52 -4.87 -32.49
C LYS A 223 0.46 -5.74 -31.82
N LYS A 224 0.61 -7.07 -31.90
CA LYS A 224 -0.32 -8.02 -31.26
C LYS A 224 -0.30 -7.87 -29.74
N ILE A 225 0.90 -7.72 -29.17
CA ILE A 225 1.08 -7.47 -27.73
C ILE A 225 0.62 -6.08 -27.34
N GLY A 226 0.78 -5.07 -28.20
CA GLY A 226 0.28 -3.70 -27.99
C GLY A 226 -1.22 -3.61 -27.69
N ALA A 227 -2.00 -4.64 -28.06
CA ALA A 227 -3.42 -4.76 -27.71
C ALA A 227 -3.67 -5.34 -26.30
N LEU A 228 -2.67 -6.04 -25.74
CA LEU A 228 -2.70 -6.67 -24.43
C LEU A 228 -1.96 -5.86 -23.37
N GLY A 229 -0.96 -5.05 -23.74
CA GLY A 229 -0.13 -4.27 -22.83
C GLY A 229 0.89 -3.39 -23.58
N SER A 230 1.56 -2.49 -22.88
CA SER A 230 2.57 -1.60 -23.47
C SER A 230 3.96 -2.24 -23.49
N ILE A 231 4.70 -2.07 -24.58
CA ILE A 231 6.07 -2.58 -24.74
C ILE A 231 7.08 -1.44 -24.59
N TYR A 232 7.97 -1.57 -23.61
CA TYR A 232 9.10 -0.68 -23.40
C TYR A 232 10.39 -1.41 -23.71
N THR A 233 11.30 -0.77 -24.41
CA THR A 233 12.59 -1.37 -24.80
C THR A 233 13.73 -0.55 -24.21
N LEU A 234 14.66 -1.24 -23.54
CA LEU A 234 15.92 -0.70 -23.06
C LEU A 234 17.06 -1.19 -23.95
N GLY A 235 17.64 -0.27 -24.69
CA GLY A 235 18.82 -0.53 -25.52
C GLY A 235 20.09 -0.56 -24.69
N ILE A 236 20.88 -1.63 -24.80
CA ILE A 236 22.17 -1.77 -24.12
C ILE A 236 23.30 -1.84 -25.13
N GLY A 237 24.31 -0.99 -24.97
CA GLY A 237 25.51 -1.03 -25.80
C GLY A 237 25.82 0.30 -26.47
N ASP A 238 26.70 0.21 -27.47
CA ASP A 238 27.18 1.36 -28.24
C ASP A 238 26.79 1.19 -29.72
N PRO A 239 26.10 2.17 -30.34
CA PRO A 239 25.79 2.17 -31.76
C PRO A 239 27.04 2.15 -32.66
N GLN A 240 28.18 2.64 -32.15
CA GLN A 240 29.45 2.55 -32.89
C GLN A 240 29.97 1.11 -32.99
N GLY A 241 29.53 0.26 -32.06
CA GLY A 241 29.86 -1.16 -31.99
C GLY A 241 31.10 -1.46 -31.17
N VAL A 242 31.17 -2.70 -30.69
CA VAL A 242 32.33 -3.26 -29.98
C VAL A 242 32.60 -4.66 -30.50
N VAL A 243 33.88 -4.99 -30.61
CA VAL A 243 34.31 -6.34 -30.98
C VAL A 243 34.03 -7.28 -29.82
N ILE A 244 33.26 -8.32 -30.08
CA ILE A 244 33.03 -9.45 -29.18
C ILE A 244 33.78 -10.67 -29.70
N GLU A 245 34.32 -11.46 -28.78
CA GLU A 245 34.88 -12.77 -29.11
C GLU A 245 33.88 -13.85 -28.74
N PHE A 246 33.72 -14.85 -29.61
CA PHE A 246 32.88 -15.99 -29.27
C PHE A 246 33.45 -16.78 -28.06
N PRO A 247 32.57 -17.36 -27.22
CA PRO A 247 32.95 -18.18 -26.08
C PRO A 247 33.93 -19.31 -26.46
N GLU A 248 34.82 -19.66 -25.53
CA GLU A 248 35.87 -20.65 -25.77
C GLU A 248 35.33 -22.03 -26.15
N TRP A 249 34.16 -22.42 -25.61
CA TRP A 249 33.50 -23.67 -25.95
C TRP A 249 33.09 -23.73 -27.43
N MET A 250 32.64 -22.61 -28.02
CA MET A 250 32.25 -22.54 -29.42
C MET A 250 33.45 -22.70 -30.36
N ARG A 251 34.63 -22.21 -29.94
CA ARG A 251 35.92 -22.37 -30.66
C ARG A 251 36.33 -23.84 -30.79
N GLN A 252 35.90 -24.69 -29.86
CA GLN A 252 36.24 -26.12 -29.86
C GLN A 252 35.38 -26.92 -30.86
N TYR A 253 34.14 -26.51 -31.11
CA TYR A 253 33.21 -27.22 -31.99
C TYR A 253 33.18 -26.67 -33.42
N VAL A 254 33.49 -25.39 -33.61
CA VAL A 254 33.55 -24.77 -34.94
C VAL A 254 34.99 -24.34 -35.23
N ARG A 255 35.69 -25.09 -36.08
CA ARG A 255 36.98 -24.67 -36.65
C ARG A 255 36.76 -23.51 -37.62
N MET A 256 36.59 -22.31 -37.09
CA MET A 256 36.55 -21.08 -37.87
C MET A 256 37.99 -20.53 -38.03
N PRO A 257 38.32 -19.91 -39.19
CA PRO A 257 39.52 -19.08 -39.31
C PRO A 257 39.51 -17.97 -38.26
N ASP A 258 40.69 -17.56 -37.74
CA ASP A 258 40.80 -16.53 -36.68
C ASP A 258 40.03 -15.23 -37.00
N GLU A 259 39.95 -14.84 -38.27
CA GLU A 259 39.21 -13.65 -38.73
C GLU A 259 37.69 -13.73 -38.54
N LYS A 260 37.11 -14.92 -38.33
CA LYS A 260 35.67 -15.12 -38.08
C LYS A 260 35.34 -15.40 -36.60
N LEU A 261 36.33 -15.36 -35.71
CA LEU A 261 36.13 -15.54 -34.26
C LEU A 261 35.65 -14.25 -33.57
N THR A 262 35.63 -13.13 -34.30
CA THR A 262 35.25 -11.83 -33.79
C THR A 262 34.04 -11.29 -34.55
N HIS A 263 33.04 -10.82 -33.81
CA HIS A 263 31.86 -10.15 -34.35
C HIS A 263 31.84 -8.71 -33.86
N ILE A 264 31.44 -7.76 -34.71
CA ILE A 264 31.28 -6.36 -34.29
C ILE A 264 29.83 -6.19 -33.86
N SER A 265 29.58 -6.28 -32.56
CA SER A 265 28.24 -6.12 -32.01
C SER A 265 27.87 -4.66 -31.85
N LYS A 266 26.76 -4.25 -32.47
CA LYS A 266 26.25 -2.88 -32.46
C LYS A 266 24.86 -2.81 -31.83
N LEU A 267 24.63 -1.75 -31.06
CA LEU A 267 23.28 -1.41 -30.59
C LEU A 267 22.43 -0.91 -31.77
N ASP A 268 21.37 -1.65 -32.10
CA ASP A 268 20.35 -1.25 -33.08
C ASP A 268 19.19 -0.51 -32.40
N GLU A 269 19.39 0.81 -32.21
CA GLU A 269 18.36 1.68 -31.64
C GLU A 269 17.12 1.79 -32.55
N GLU A 270 17.28 1.66 -33.87
CA GLU A 270 16.19 1.83 -34.84
C GLU A 270 15.17 0.70 -34.70
N THR A 271 15.65 -0.54 -34.65
CA THR A 271 14.78 -1.73 -34.50
C THR A 271 14.07 -1.73 -33.15
N LEU A 272 14.78 -1.49 -32.05
CA LEU A 272 14.18 -1.41 -30.71
C LEU A 272 13.15 -0.27 -30.58
N THR A 273 13.39 0.86 -31.25
CA THR A 273 12.44 1.98 -31.30
C THR A 273 11.17 1.60 -32.07
N LYS A 274 11.31 0.96 -33.24
CA LYS A 274 10.15 0.49 -34.02
C LYS A 274 9.29 -0.48 -33.23
N ILE A 275 9.90 -1.40 -32.48
CA ILE A 275 9.21 -2.38 -31.64
C ILE A 275 8.45 -1.70 -30.50
N ALA A 276 9.08 -0.77 -29.77
CA ALA A 276 8.41 -0.05 -28.70
C ALA A 276 7.22 0.78 -29.20
N ILE A 277 7.38 1.49 -30.33
CA ILE A 277 6.30 2.26 -30.94
C ILE A 277 5.16 1.35 -31.38
N ALA A 278 5.47 0.21 -32.02
CA ALA A 278 4.48 -0.76 -32.45
C ALA A 278 3.71 -1.37 -31.27
N GLY A 279 4.37 -1.53 -30.12
CA GLY A 279 3.81 -1.99 -28.86
C GLY A 279 3.26 -0.89 -27.95
N ASN A 280 3.05 0.32 -28.44
CA ASN A 280 2.41 1.42 -27.70
C ASN A 280 3.15 1.81 -26.40
N GLY A 281 4.49 1.75 -26.42
CA GLY A 281 5.37 2.20 -25.35
C GLY A 281 6.53 3.05 -25.87
N ALA A 282 7.66 3.01 -25.17
CA ALA A 282 8.80 3.89 -25.44
C ALA A 282 10.15 3.14 -25.43
N TYR A 283 11.07 3.61 -26.27
CA TYR A 283 12.46 3.19 -26.26
C TYR A 283 13.30 4.11 -25.38
N VAL A 284 14.22 3.51 -24.63
CA VAL A 284 15.19 4.22 -23.79
C VAL A 284 16.54 3.54 -23.93
N ARG A 285 17.60 4.32 -24.13
CA ARG A 285 18.96 3.79 -24.04
C ARG A 285 19.42 3.76 -22.59
N ILE A 286 20.07 2.66 -22.19
CA ILE A 286 20.61 2.53 -20.84
C ILE A 286 21.71 3.55 -20.58
N THR A 287 21.63 4.18 -19.41
CA THR A 287 22.62 5.16 -18.95
C THR A 287 23.49 4.59 -17.81
N PRO A 288 24.70 5.16 -17.59
CA PRO A 288 25.56 4.78 -16.46
C PRO A 288 24.95 5.10 -15.08
N ASP A 289 24.11 6.11 -14.99
CA ASP A 289 23.30 6.44 -13.81
C ASP A 289 21.92 5.74 -13.89
N ASN A 290 20.98 6.04 -12.99
CA ASN A 290 19.62 5.47 -13.00
C ASN A 290 18.55 6.39 -13.65
N ALA A 291 18.95 7.34 -14.50
CA ALA A 291 18.02 8.25 -15.17
C ALA A 291 17.05 7.51 -16.10
N ASP A 292 17.54 6.53 -16.84
CA ASP A 292 16.77 5.59 -17.65
C ASP A 292 15.66 4.88 -16.85
N ILE A 293 15.99 4.29 -15.71
CA ILE A 293 15.04 3.58 -14.84
C ILE A 293 14.04 4.56 -14.23
N ASN A 294 14.47 5.76 -13.85
CA ASN A 294 13.57 6.81 -13.35
C ASN A 294 12.54 7.21 -14.42
N PHE A 295 12.99 7.37 -15.67
CA PHE A 295 12.12 7.71 -16.79
C PHE A 295 11.09 6.61 -17.06
N ILE A 296 11.55 5.35 -17.18
CA ILE A 296 10.66 4.20 -17.41
C ILE A 296 9.67 3.99 -16.27
N HIS A 297 10.12 4.15 -15.02
CA HIS A 297 9.22 4.08 -13.88
C HIS A 297 8.11 5.15 -13.96
N GLY A 298 8.44 6.38 -14.37
CA GLY A 298 7.46 7.44 -14.59
C GLY A 298 6.46 7.07 -15.70
N GLU A 299 6.93 6.46 -16.78
CA GLU A 299 6.05 5.94 -17.83
C GLU A 299 5.13 4.83 -17.32
N PHE A 300 5.63 3.92 -16.48
CA PHE A 300 4.80 2.87 -15.89
C PHE A 300 3.71 3.43 -14.97
N GLU A 301 3.91 4.59 -14.34
CA GLU A 301 2.86 5.26 -13.57
C GLU A 301 1.72 5.75 -14.48
N ASN A 302 2.03 6.17 -15.72
CA ASN A 302 1.06 6.64 -16.70
C ASN A 302 0.24 5.50 -17.32
N VAL A 303 0.78 4.28 -17.41
CA VAL A 303 0.08 3.09 -17.92
C VAL A 303 -1.23 2.82 -17.14
N HIS A 304 -1.26 3.15 -15.84
CA HIS A 304 -2.45 3.04 -14.99
C HIS A 304 -3.58 4.05 -15.28
N GLY A 305 -3.30 5.09 -16.06
CA GLY A 305 -4.01 6.37 -15.97
C GLY A 305 -5.36 6.49 -16.68
N LYS A 306 -5.90 5.45 -17.35
CA LYS A 306 -7.10 5.65 -18.20
C LYS A 306 -8.37 4.86 -17.84
N THR A 307 -8.31 3.71 -17.16
CA THR A 307 -9.56 2.93 -16.93
C THR A 307 -9.59 1.94 -15.77
N ALA A 308 -8.76 2.06 -14.72
CA ALA A 308 -8.91 1.14 -13.58
C ALA A 308 -10.06 1.57 -12.67
N SER A 309 -11.23 0.96 -12.87
CA SER A 309 -12.42 1.06 -12.04
C SER A 309 -12.07 0.84 -10.56
N ASP A 310 -12.16 1.92 -9.80
CA ASP A 310 -11.88 2.06 -8.37
C ASP A 310 -12.58 0.94 -7.58
N THR A 311 -11.87 -0.11 -7.17
CA THR A 311 -12.44 -1.17 -6.32
C THR A 311 -12.64 -0.58 -4.93
N MET A 312 -13.78 0.09 -4.76
CA MET A 312 -14.05 0.86 -3.58
C MET A 312 -14.26 -0.05 -2.37
N ARG A 313 -13.28 -0.14 -1.47
CA ARG A 313 -13.46 -0.80 -0.17
C ARG A 313 -14.11 0.15 0.83
N PHE A 314 -15.24 -0.27 1.40
CA PHE A 314 -15.93 0.44 2.46
C PHE A 314 -15.07 0.47 3.73
N ARG A 315 -14.67 1.66 4.18
CA ARG A 315 -14.14 1.85 5.54
C ARG A 315 -15.19 2.59 6.37
N LEU A 316 -15.62 1.98 7.48
CA LEU A 316 -16.46 2.66 8.46
C LEU A 316 -15.63 3.75 9.15
N VAL A 317 -16.18 4.96 9.23
CA VAL A 317 -15.52 6.10 9.85
C VAL A 317 -15.65 6.01 11.36
N ASN A 318 -14.53 6.12 12.08
CA ASN A 318 -14.53 6.28 13.53
C ASN A 318 -15.07 7.66 13.91
N ARG A 319 -16.10 7.70 14.75
CA ARG A 319 -16.82 8.91 15.16
C ARG A 319 -16.79 9.13 16.68
N TYR A 320 -15.75 8.65 17.36
CA TYR A 320 -15.52 8.85 18.81
C TYR A 320 -15.67 10.32 19.29
N ARG A 321 -15.46 11.29 18.39
CA ARG A 321 -15.58 12.74 18.66
C ARG A 321 -16.96 13.14 19.20
N TRP A 322 -18.05 12.52 18.72
CA TRP A 322 -19.41 12.88 19.16
C TRP A 322 -19.70 12.47 20.60
N PRO A 323 -19.50 11.19 21.01
CA PRO A 323 -19.60 10.82 22.43
C PRO A 323 -18.63 11.60 23.32
N LEU A 324 -17.43 11.90 22.84
CA LEU A 324 -16.44 12.66 23.61
C LEU A 324 -16.94 14.08 23.93
N VAL A 325 -17.53 14.78 22.94
CA VAL A 325 -18.12 16.10 23.16
C VAL A 325 -19.29 16.01 24.14
N ALA A 326 -20.15 14.98 24.03
CA ALA A 326 -21.25 14.79 24.98
C ALA A 326 -20.75 14.59 26.42
N ALA A 327 -19.67 13.82 26.63
CA ALA A 327 -19.05 13.66 27.94
C ALA A 327 -18.54 14.98 28.51
N TRP A 328 -17.85 15.78 27.70
CA TRP A 328 -17.38 17.10 28.09
C TRP A 328 -18.51 18.04 28.50
N VAL A 329 -19.62 18.04 27.76
CA VAL A 329 -20.80 18.85 28.10
C VAL A 329 -21.40 18.42 29.45
N CYS A 330 -21.47 17.11 29.74
CA CYS A 330 -21.96 16.61 31.03
C CYS A 330 -21.09 17.09 32.20
N PHE A 331 -19.76 16.98 32.10
CA PHE A 331 -18.85 17.45 33.16
C PHE A 331 -18.83 18.98 33.29
N ALA A 332 -18.94 19.70 32.18
CA ALA A 332 -19.06 21.16 32.21
C ALA A 332 -20.36 21.61 32.89
N ALA A 333 -21.48 20.95 32.59
CA ALA A 333 -22.77 21.22 33.23
C ALA A 333 -22.77 20.87 34.73
N GLU A 334 -22.06 19.81 35.13
CA GLU A 334 -21.83 19.50 36.54
C GLU A 334 -21.04 20.61 37.25
N GLY A 335 -19.93 21.07 36.66
CA GLY A 335 -19.12 22.16 37.18
C GLY A 335 -19.89 23.48 37.31
N LEU A 336 -20.69 23.83 36.29
CA LEU A 336 -21.57 24.99 36.32
C LEU A 336 -22.65 24.87 37.40
N TRP A 337 -23.25 23.69 37.56
CA TRP A 337 -24.26 23.46 38.59
C TRP A 337 -23.66 23.59 40.00
N LEU A 338 -22.46 23.05 40.23
CA LEU A 338 -21.68 23.26 41.46
C LEU A 338 -21.38 24.74 41.72
N GLY A 339 -21.03 25.51 40.67
CA GLY A 339 -20.81 26.95 40.77
C GLY A 339 -22.06 27.77 41.07
N LEU A 340 -23.24 27.30 40.63
CA LEU A 340 -24.53 27.95 40.86
C LEU A 340 -25.18 27.58 42.20
N LEU A 341 -24.76 26.46 42.82
CA LEU A 341 -25.26 26.00 44.11
C LEU A 341 -25.23 27.08 45.21
N PRO A 342 -24.14 27.86 45.41
CA PRO A 342 -24.07 28.93 46.40
C PRO A 342 -25.11 30.03 46.17
N TRP A 343 -25.43 30.33 44.90
CA TRP A 343 -26.35 31.40 44.55
C TRP A 343 -27.81 30.96 44.68
N ILE A 344 -28.13 29.74 44.26
CA ILE A 344 -29.44 29.09 44.51
C ILE A 344 -29.68 28.96 46.01
N ARG A 345 -28.65 28.61 46.79
CA ARG A 345 -28.66 28.58 48.26
C ARG A 345 -29.03 29.94 48.86
N ARG A 346 -28.37 31.03 48.43
CA ARG A 346 -28.67 32.39 48.90
C ARG A 346 -30.11 32.82 48.58
N ARG A 347 -30.62 32.48 47.39
CA ARG A 347 -32.00 32.81 46.98
C ARG A 347 -33.07 32.06 47.78
N ARG A 348 -32.83 30.78 48.14
CA ARG A 348 -33.78 30.01 48.96
C ARG A 348 -33.84 30.50 50.41
N LEU A 349 -32.69 30.86 51.00
CA LEU A 349 -32.63 31.42 52.35
C LEU A 349 -33.43 32.72 52.44
N LYS A 350 -33.25 33.65 51.47
CA LYS A 350 -34.02 34.90 51.39
C LYS A 350 -35.54 34.69 51.27
N ARG A 351 -36.00 33.59 50.65
CA ARG A 351 -37.45 33.26 50.56
C ARG A 351 -38.02 32.73 51.87
N MET A 352 -37.20 32.18 52.76
CA MET A 352 -37.65 31.68 54.07
C MET A 352 -37.67 32.78 55.15
N GLU A 353 -36.97 33.89 54.93
CA GLU A 353 -36.93 35.06 55.84
C GLU A 353 -38.09 36.05 55.62
N VAL A 354 -39.00 35.82 54.66
CA VAL A 354 -40.18 36.68 54.48
C VAL A 354 -41.26 36.27 55.49
N PRO A 355 -41.60 37.10 56.49
CA PRO A 355 -42.61 36.75 57.49
C PRO A 355 -43.99 36.64 56.85
N ALA A 356 -44.71 35.58 57.21
CA ALA A 356 -46.15 35.49 56.98
C ALA A 356 -46.86 36.52 57.87
N HIS A 357 -47.02 37.74 57.36
CA HIS A 357 -48.02 38.68 57.85
C HIS A 357 -49.12 38.81 56.80
N ALA A 358 -50.20 38.09 57.05
CA ALA A 358 -51.58 38.45 56.74
C ALA A 358 -52.49 37.68 57.70
#